data_AF-B8MJA9-F1
#
_entry.id   AF-B8MJA9-F1
#
_cell.length_a   1.000
_cell.length_b   1.000
_cell.length_c   1.000
_cell.angle_alpha   90.00
_cell.angle_beta   90.00
_cell.angle_gamma   90.00
#
_symmetry.space_group_name_H-M   'P 1'
#
loop_
_entity.id
_entity.type
_entity.pdbx_description
1 polymer ?
#
loop_
_entity_poly.entity_id
_entity_poly.type
_entity_poly.pdbx_seq_one_letter_code
_entity_poly.pdbx_strand_id
1 'polypeptide(L)'
;MLELLTISASADIIRSDIGGGYDNRCSFHGGCEYRILFDCTINNITSYPPSPSLLTGARAVLPVFRTTPKPVLYRESGFSPPEIELDRIALLATVRLRRLDPYHPLRRRAEQIASNGRQISRFARRTLALPNSEQINPLQYAPWHPREPRGNAQARIGAPMGRTKEQAAANFMAFQRTIPSSDIVIFSDGSRLADGRAGGGYIGLQAHHQFLRSSLSYGHGKEVFDAEAEAAIAYPTAQFATNLWICLDNLEVAIRLLSPSTGSSQEIFESFRTLAAAWPLRKRLPHTKSGSIQIRWVPGHAKIPENEAADLAAKEGAASIPPAPHKSSYASLKRYAKTQSLSAAQSQWEKVAPQSYQDLEITTSPKRPGELQLNRLDLGHVIAARTGHGDFADYHEHFNHDDAYLLCQCGARKAPLHFFFCHIAKRRAPRPPGPPSEVISFLLGTAKGAQKLATWLAETHFFEDICPRQPLLST
;
A
#
# COMPACT_ATOMS: atom_id res chain seq x y z
N MET A 1 -4.77 20.92 17.68
CA MET A 1 -4.40 22.03 16.76
C MET A 1 -2.89 22.28 16.89
N LEU A 2 -2.07 21.26 16.65
CA LEU A 2 -0.59 21.32 16.72
C LEU A 2 0.05 20.09 16.01
N GLU A 3 -0.57 19.61 14.92
CA GLU A 3 -0.14 18.42 14.15
C GLU A 3 -0.03 18.69 12.63
N LEU A 4 -0.04 19.96 12.21
CA LEU A 4 0.00 20.34 10.78
C LEU A 4 1.27 21.09 10.35
N LEU A 5 2.29 21.23 11.20
CA LEU A 5 3.47 22.08 10.91
C LEU A 5 4.80 21.34 10.63
N THR A 6 4.87 20.02 10.76
CA THR A 6 6.14 19.28 10.58
C THR A 6 6.36 18.70 9.17
N ILE A 7 5.45 18.92 8.23
CA ILE A 7 5.58 18.44 6.82
C ILE A 7 6.10 19.55 5.88
N SER A 8 6.19 20.81 6.32
CA SER A 8 6.61 21.95 5.49
C SER A 8 8.13 22.12 5.37
N ALA A 9 8.94 21.59 6.29
CA ALA A 9 10.36 21.95 6.38
C ALA A 9 11.29 21.20 5.39
N SER A 10 10.81 20.18 4.67
CA SER A 10 11.63 19.42 3.71
C SER A 10 11.37 19.77 2.24
N ALA A 11 10.42 20.69 1.96
CA ALA A 11 10.09 21.12 0.61
C ALA A 11 10.79 22.44 0.20
N ASP A 12 11.29 23.22 1.17
CA ASP A 12 11.82 24.58 0.91
C ASP A 12 13.32 24.63 0.58
N ILE A 13 14.07 23.53 0.76
CA ILE A 13 15.51 23.49 0.45
C ILE A 13 15.80 23.26 -1.05
N ILE A 14 14.78 22.97 -1.87
CA ILE A 14 14.94 22.74 -3.32
C ILE A 14 14.46 23.94 -4.17
N ARG A 15 13.95 25.02 -3.55
CA ARG A 15 13.35 26.16 -4.26
C ARG A 15 14.14 27.47 -4.25
N SER A 16 15.31 27.56 -3.60
CA SER A 16 16.02 28.83 -3.45
C SER A 16 17.01 29.23 -4.56
N ASP A 17 17.38 28.33 -5.49
CA ASP A 17 18.56 28.59 -6.36
C ASP A 17 18.25 28.91 -7.83
N ILE A 18 17.02 29.33 -8.16
CA ILE A 18 16.71 29.90 -9.48
C ILE A 18 15.90 31.19 -9.30
N GLY A 19 16.55 32.18 -8.69
CA GLY A 19 16.07 33.56 -8.63
C GLY A 19 16.90 34.44 -9.56
N GLY A 20 16.38 34.72 -10.74
CA GLY A 20 16.91 35.74 -11.67
C GLY A 20 15.74 36.30 -12.47
N GLY A 21 15.24 37.45 -12.05
CA GLY A 21 14.02 38.05 -12.57
C GLY A 21 14.16 38.58 -14.00
N TYR A 22 13.03 38.66 -14.71
CA TYR A 22 12.75 39.70 -15.70
C TYR A 22 11.23 39.85 -15.90
N ASP A 23 10.89 41.03 -16.38
CA ASP A 23 9.69 41.82 -16.18
C ASP A 23 8.48 41.42 -17.06
N ASN A 24 7.30 41.90 -16.65
CA ASN A 24 6.01 41.72 -17.32
C ASN A 24 5.95 42.48 -18.65
N ARG A 25 5.77 41.74 -19.77
CA ARG A 25 4.90 42.05 -20.94
C ARG A 25 5.33 41.20 -22.15
N CYS A 26 4.46 40.33 -22.66
CA CYS A 26 4.12 40.23 -24.09
C CYS A 26 3.18 39.05 -24.41
N SER A 27 2.29 39.36 -25.34
CA SER A 27 1.16 38.64 -25.92
C SER A 27 1.45 37.28 -26.59
N PHE A 28 0.40 36.44 -26.59
CA PHE A 28 0.08 35.35 -27.52
C PHE A 28 1.02 35.10 -28.71
N HIS A 29 1.74 33.97 -28.71
CA HIS A 29 1.85 32.97 -29.78
C HIS A 29 3.02 32.00 -29.49
N GLY A 30 2.84 30.72 -29.79
CA GLY A 30 3.95 29.77 -29.94
C GLY A 30 4.09 28.73 -28.83
N GLY A 31 4.27 27.47 -29.26
CA GLY A 31 4.26 26.25 -28.44
C GLY A 31 5.12 26.29 -27.18
N CYS A 32 4.50 25.96 -26.04
CA CYS A 32 5.22 25.55 -24.84
C CYS A 32 5.50 24.05 -24.91
N GLU A 33 6.74 23.70 -25.19
CA GLU A 33 7.29 22.36 -24.95
C GLU A 33 7.28 22.06 -23.46
N TYR A 34 6.29 21.28 -23.02
CA TYR A 34 6.33 20.62 -21.72
C TYR A 34 7.36 19.50 -21.76
N ARG A 35 8.62 19.83 -21.41
CA ARG A 35 9.70 18.86 -21.22
C ARG A 35 9.46 18.10 -19.90
N ILE A 36 8.50 17.18 -19.93
CA ILE A 36 8.20 16.28 -18.81
C ILE A 36 9.19 15.11 -18.87
N LEU A 37 9.95 14.95 -17.79
CA LEU A 37 10.88 13.86 -17.51
C LEU A 37 10.21 12.50 -17.75
N PHE A 38 10.49 11.93 -18.91
CA PHE A 38 10.20 10.54 -19.26
C PHE A 38 11.50 9.76 -19.46
N ASP A 39 12.57 10.06 -18.71
CA ASP A 39 13.76 9.23 -18.69
C ASP A 39 13.61 8.12 -17.66
N CYS A 40 13.33 6.90 -18.16
CA CYS A 40 13.82 5.59 -17.68
C CYS A 40 12.85 4.45 -18.06
N THR A 41 13.31 3.53 -18.92
CA THR A 41 12.98 2.09 -18.91
C THR A 41 14.11 1.29 -19.53
N ILE A 42 14.61 0.33 -18.77
CA ILE A 42 14.75 -1.11 -19.09
C ILE A 42 14.92 -1.40 -20.60
N ASN A 43 16.17 -1.46 -21.03
CA ASN A 43 16.74 -2.45 -21.97
C ASN A 43 18.16 -2.09 -22.44
N ASN A 44 18.79 -1.03 -21.91
CA ASN A 44 20.25 -0.82 -21.94
C ASN A 44 20.60 0.33 -20.99
N ILE A 45 20.66 0.05 -19.69
CA ILE A 45 21.23 1.00 -18.72
C ILE A 45 22.44 0.31 -18.09
N THR A 46 23.57 0.43 -18.78
CA THR A 46 24.86 0.48 -18.11
C THR A 46 24.85 1.70 -17.19
N SER A 47 24.77 1.44 -15.88
CA SER A 47 25.17 2.33 -14.78
C SER A 47 24.82 3.82 -14.91
N TYR A 48 23.61 4.23 -14.51
CA TYR A 48 23.47 5.59 -14.00
C TYR A 48 24.21 5.67 -12.65
N PRO A 49 25.06 6.68 -12.41
CA PRO A 49 25.66 6.86 -11.09
C PRO A 49 24.54 7.12 -10.08
N PRO A 50 24.62 6.56 -8.87
CA PRO A 50 23.60 6.79 -7.85
C PRO A 50 23.48 8.29 -7.61
N SER A 51 22.25 8.82 -7.56
CA SER A 51 22.03 10.25 -7.33
C SER A 51 22.75 10.68 -6.04
N PRO A 52 23.77 11.54 -6.11
CA PRO A 52 24.57 11.90 -4.94
C PRO A 52 23.74 12.47 -3.78
N SER A 53 22.60 13.10 -4.10
CA SER A 53 21.65 13.66 -3.13
C SER A 53 20.98 12.60 -2.24
N LEU A 54 20.46 11.49 -2.79
CA LEU A 54 19.81 10.45 -1.99
C LEU A 54 20.79 9.72 -1.06
N LEU A 55 22.01 9.45 -1.53
CA LEU A 55 23.05 8.85 -0.68
C LEU A 55 23.50 9.81 0.42
N THR A 56 23.53 11.12 0.14
CA THR A 56 23.83 12.14 1.15
C THR A 56 22.71 12.20 2.19
N GLY A 57 21.44 12.19 1.77
CA GLY A 57 20.29 12.10 2.67
C GLY A 57 20.32 10.85 3.54
N ALA A 58 20.64 9.68 2.97
CA ALA A 58 20.75 8.43 3.73
C ALA A 58 21.84 8.53 4.81
N ARG A 59 22.99 9.14 4.49
CA ARG A 59 24.07 9.38 5.46
C ARG A 59 23.75 10.46 6.50
N ALA A 60 22.84 11.40 6.19
CA ALA A 60 22.37 12.36 7.19
C ALA A 60 21.46 11.68 8.23
N VAL A 61 20.55 10.82 7.75
CA VAL A 61 19.64 10.04 8.60
C VAL A 61 20.41 9.02 9.45
N LEU A 62 21.36 8.33 8.84
CA LEU A 62 22.05 7.20 9.48
C LEU A 62 23.37 7.61 10.17
N PRO A 63 23.65 7.08 11.37
CA PRO A 63 24.94 7.22 12.07
C PRO A 63 26.01 6.27 11.50
N VAL A 64 26.41 6.49 10.26
CA VAL A 64 27.27 5.55 9.50
C VAL A 64 28.56 6.17 9.00
N PHE A 65 29.56 5.32 8.76
CA PHE A 65 30.84 5.74 8.20
C PHE A 65 30.70 6.09 6.71
N ARG A 66 31.58 6.97 6.21
CA ARG A 66 31.59 7.38 4.80
C ARG A 66 31.71 6.18 3.85
N THR A 67 32.45 5.16 4.28
CA THR A 67 32.81 3.94 3.56
C THR A 67 31.70 2.89 3.57
N THR A 68 30.60 3.08 4.34
CA THR A 68 29.50 2.11 4.40
C THR A 68 28.93 1.81 3.00
N PRO A 69 28.72 0.52 2.64
CA PRO A 69 28.25 0.13 1.32
C PRO A 69 26.91 0.77 0.94
N LYS A 70 26.77 1.18 -0.32
CA LYS A 70 25.53 1.81 -0.85
C LYS A 70 24.27 0.95 -0.63
N PRO A 71 24.28 -0.39 -0.85
CA PRO A 71 23.11 -1.23 -0.58
C PRO A 71 22.61 -1.14 0.87
N VAL A 72 23.55 -1.08 1.81
CA VAL A 72 23.25 -0.96 3.24
C VAL A 72 22.62 0.40 3.54
N LEU A 73 23.14 1.48 2.95
CA LEU A 73 22.55 2.82 3.10
C LEU A 73 21.08 2.84 2.70
N TYR A 74 20.72 2.22 1.57
CA TYR A 74 19.32 2.14 1.13
C TYR A 74 18.46 1.31 2.09
N ARG A 75 18.91 0.11 2.47
CA ARG A 75 18.17 -0.76 3.40
C ARG A 75 17.96 -0.09 4.75
N GLU A 76 19.02 0.42 5.38
CA GLU A 76 18.97 0.95 6.74
C GLU A 76 18.21 2.27 6.83
N SER A 77 18.26 3.11 5.79
CA SER A 77 17.48 4.35 5.74
C SER A 77 16.01 4.14 5.36
N GLY A 78 15.67 2.96 4.83
CA GLY A 78 14.37 2.70 4.21
C GLY A 78 14.18 3.36 2.83
N PHE A 79 15.24 3.93 2.27
CA PHE A 79 15.19 4.51 0.93
C PHE A 79 15.20 3.42 -0.13
N SER A 80 14.39 3.61 -1.17
CA SER A 80 14.46 2.77 -2.36
C SER A 80 15.56 3.27 -3.29
N PRO A 81 16.28 2.36 -3.98
CA PRO A 81 17.20 2.74 -5.05
C PRO A 81 16.52 3.69 -6.06
N PRO A 82 17.23 4.71 -6.56
CA PRO A 82 16.64 5.75 -7.42
C PRO A 82 15.91 5.17 -8.63
N GLU A 83 16.46 4.12 -9.24
CA GLU A 83 15.91 3.48 -10.44
C GLU A 83 14.52 2.87 -10.16
N ILE A 84 14.39 2.19 -9.01
CA ILE A 84 13.13 1.57 -8.57
C ILE A 84 12.09 2.64 -8.24
N GLU A 85 12.50 3.72 -7.57
CA GLU A 85 11.59 4.78 -7.19
C GLU A 85 11.14 5.60 -8.41
N LEU A 86 12.02 5.87 -9.38
CA LEU A 86 11.68 6.49 -10.66
C LEU A 86 10.72 5.61 -11.46
N ASP A 87 10.97 4.30 -11.54
CA ASP A 87 10.07 3.35 -12.19
C ASP A 87 8.69 3.33 -11.52
N ARG A 88 8.64 3.36 -10.19
CA ARG A 88 7.39 3.47 -9.42
C ARG A 88 6.65 4.76 -9.74
N ILE A 89 7.34 5.90 -9.79
CA ILE A 89 6.75 7.21 -10.09
C ILE A 89 6.19 7.21 -11.52
N ALA A 90 6.96 6.72 -12.50
CA ALA A 90 6.54 6.62 -13.89
C ALA A 90 5.31 5.71 -14.05
N LEU A 91 5.29 4.56 -13.38
CA LEU A 91 4.17 3.65 -13.40
C LEU A 91 2.92 4.27 -12.77
N LEU A 92 3.05 4.92 -11.60
CA LEU A 92 1.94 5.62 -10.97
C LEU A 92 1.43 6.78 -11.82
N ALA A 93 2.31 7.51 -12.51
CA ALA A 93 1.93 8.55 -13.47
C ALA A 93 1.14 7.96 -14.64
N THR A 94 1.55 6.79 -15.14
CA THR A 94 0.83 6.08 -16.20
C THR A 94 -0.54 5.60 -15.71
N VAL A 95 -0.64 5.06 -14.48
CA VAL A 95 -1.93 4.71 -13.86
C VAL A 95 -2.83 5.93 -13.77
N ARG A 96 -2.31 7.12 -13.41
CA ARG A 96 -3.09 8.37 -13.34
C ARG A 96 -3.73 8.76 -14.68
N LEU A 97 -3.18 8.34 -15.82
CA LEU A 97 -3.80 8.58 -17.14
C LEU A 97 -5.22 8.02 -17.22
N ARG A 98 -5.51 6.92 -16.51
CA ARG A 98 -6.84 6.30 -16.45
C ARG A 98 -7.89 7.15 -15.73
N ARG A 99 -7.49 8.21 -15.02
CA ARG A 99 -8.38 9.12 -14.28
C ARG A 99 -8.29 10.56 -14.81
N LEU A 100 -7.65 10.79 -15.94
CA LEU A 100 -7.66 12.12 -16.57
C LEU A 100 -9.00 12.37 -17.26
N ASP A 101 -9.35 13.64 -17.42
CA ASP A 101 -10.47 14.08 -18.25
C ASP A 101 -10.43 13.39 -19.63
N PRO A 102 -11.56 12.84 -20.13
CA PRO A 102 -11.69 12.30 -21.50
C PRO A 102 -11.03 13.14 -22.60
N TYR A 103 -11.09 14.46 -22.50
CA TYR A 103 -10.56 15.40 -23.48
C TYR A 103 -9.08 15.77 -23.24
N HIS A 104 -8.47 15.30 -22.15
CA HIS A 104 -7.08 15.60 -21.84
C HIS A 104 -6.14 15.06 -22.95
N PRO A 105 -5.21 15.87 -23.48
CA PRO A 105 -4.34 15.47 -24.60
C PRO A 105 -3.56 14.17 -24.35
N LEU A 106 -3.00 14.01 -23.14
CA LEU A 106 -2.29 12.77 -22.76
C LEU A 106 -3.19 11.53 -22.72
N ARG A 107 -4.47 11.69 -22.35
CA ARG A 107 -5.43 10.57 -22.34
C ARG A 107 -5.77 10.15 -23.76
N ARG A 108 -6.14 11.11 -24.63
CA ARG A 108 -6.42 10.85 -26.05
C ARG A 108 -5.22 10.21 -26.75
N ARG A 109 -4.01 10.70 -26.47
CA ARG A 109 -2.77 10.10 -26.98
C ARG A 109 -2.56 8.67 -26.48
N ALA A 110 -2.82 8.41 -25.20
CA ALA A 110 -2.71 7.06 -24.62
C ALA A 110 -3.73 6.09 -25.24
N GLU A 111 -4.96 6.53 -25.48
CA GLU A 111 -6.00 5.75 -26.17
C GLU A 111 -5.59 5.43 -27.60
N GLN A 112 -5.10 6.42 -28.37
CA GLN A 112 -4.57 6.19 -29.71
C GLN A 112 -3.41 5.19 -29.73
N ILE A 113 -2.49 5.28 -28.76
CA ILE A 113 -1.39 4.33 -28.61
C ILE A 113 -1.92 2.93 -28.32
N ALA A 114 -2.89 2.81 -27.41
CA ALA A 114 -3.50 1.53 -27.07
C ALA A 114 -4.19 0.88 -28.29
N SER A 115 -4.85 1.67 -29.14
CA SER A 115 -5.46 1.18 -30.39
C SER A 115 -4.43 0.80 -31.45
N ASN A 116 -3.35 1.57 -31.60
CA ASN A 116 -2.36 1.34 -32.66
C ASN A 116 -1.30 0.29 -32.29
N GLY A 117 -1.09 0.01 -31.00
CA GLY A 117 -0.14 -0.99 -30.49
C GLY A 117 1.35 -0.65 -30.69
N ARG A 118 1.69 0.52 -31.26
CA ARG A 118 3.08 0.84 -31.63
C ARG A 118 3.89 1.41 -30.46
N GLN A 119 5.02 0.78 -30.14
CA GLN A 119 5.93 1.17 -29.06
C GLN A 119 6.99 2.21 -29.49
N ILE A 120 6.57 3.32 -30.11
CA ILE A 120 7.51 4.29 -30.73
C ILE A 120 8.17 5.22 -29.69
N SER A 121 7.55 5.41 -28.52
CA SER A 121 8.03 6.33 -27.49
C SER A 121 8.07 5.71 -26.10
N ARG A 122 8.77 6.35 -25.16
CA ARG A 122 8.81 5.98 -23.74
C ARG A 122 7.41 6.00 -23.11
N PHE A 123 6.62 7.01 -23.45
CA PHE A 123 5.20 7.10 -23.09
C PHE A 123 4.38 5.94 -23.66
N ALA A 124 4.63 5.55 -24.92
CA ALA A 124 3.93 4.44 -25.56
C ALA A 124 4.24 3.10 -24.91
N ARG A 125 5.52 2.82 -24.65
CA ARG A 125 5.96 1.60 -23.94
C ARG A 125 5.29 1.46 -22.57
N ARG A 126 5.25 2.53 -21.77
CA ARG A 126 4.60 2.52 -20.46
C ARG A 126 3.08 2.34 -20.55
N THR A 127 2.44 3.02 -21.50
CA THR A 127 0.99 2.91 -21.71
C THR A 127 0.59 1.49 -22.11
N LEU A 128 1.37 0.85 -22.99
CA LEU A 128 1.13 -0.51 -23.47
C LEU A 128 1.52 -1.59 -22.45
N ALA A 129 2.44 -1.29 -21.54
CA ALA A 129 2.80 -2.19 -20.45
C ALA A 129 1.75 -2.25 -19.32
N LEU A 130 0.82 -1.29 -19.27
CA LEU A 130 -0.25 -1.33 -18.28
C LEU A 130 -1.29 -2.40 -18.63
N PRO A 131 -1.74 -3.20 -17.65
CA PRO A 131 -2.88 -4.08 -17.83
C PRO A 131 -4.13 -3.34 -18.34
N ASN A 132 -4.94 -4.04 -19.14
CA ASN A 132 -6.24 -3.52 -19.57
C ASN A 132 -7.09 -3.18 -18.33
N SER A 133 -7.68 -1.99 -18.31
CA SER A 133 -8.21 -1.38 -17.09
C SER A 133 -9.33 -0.39 -17.33
N GLU A 134 -10.10 -0.15 -16.28
CA GLU A 134 -11.16 0.86 -16.27
C GLU A 134 -10.64 2.25 -16.56
N GLN A 135 -11.53 3.07 -17.12
CA GLN A 135 -11.23 4.47 -17.38
C GLN A 135 -12.26 5.32 -16.66
N ILE A 136 -11.76 6.14 -15.74
CA ILE A 136 -12.58 6.95 -14.86
C ILE A 136 -12.68 8.35 -15.49
N ASN A 137 -13.90 8.83 -15.66
CA ASN A 137 -14.17 10.23 -15.94
C ASN A 137 -14.29 11.01 -14.62
N PRO A 138 -13.26 11.78 -14.21
CA PRO A 138 -13.30 12.53 -12.96
C PRO A 138 -14.33 13.68 -12.98
N LEU A 139 -14.77 14.11 -14.16
CA LEU A 139 -15.70 15.22 -14.36
C LEU A 139 -17.13 14.77 -14.66
N GLN A 140 -17.43 13.46 -14.51
CA GLN A 140 -18.78 12.95 -14.74
C GLN A 140 -19.83 13.71 -13.92
N TYR A 141 -19.50 14.06 -12.68
CA TYR A 141 -20.32 14.90 -11.83
C TYR A 141 -19.59 16.22 -11.60
N ALA A 142 -20.33 17.32 -11.71
CA ALA A 142 -19.80 18.62 -11.40
C ALA A 142 -19.27 18.68 -9.95
N PRO A 143 -18.20 19.44 -9.67
CA PRO A 143 -17.65 19.56 -8.31
C PRO A 143 -18.67 20.02 -7.26
N TRP A 144 -19.66 20.81 -7.67
CA TRP A 144 -20.77 21.31 -6.83
C TRP A 144 -21.99 20.40 -6.81
N HIS A 145 -21.91 19.19 -7.38
CA HIS A 145 -23.02 18.25 -7.31
C HIS A 145 -23.32 17.91 -5.84
N PRO A 146 -24.58 18.02 -5.39
CA PRO A 146 -24.92 17.79 -3.99
C PRO A 146 -24.56 16.36 -3.58
N ARG A 147 -23.80 16.22 -2.49
CA ARG A 147 -23.44 14.93 -1.92
C ARG A 147 -24.09 14.78 -0.57
N GLU A 148 -24.71 13.63 -0.34
CA GLU A 148 -25.21 13.27 0.98
C GLU A 148 -24.02 13.24 1.97
N PRO A 149 -24.11 13.92 3.13
CA PRO A 149 -23.09 13.82 4.17
C PRO A 149 -22.89 12.38 4.59
N ARG A 150 -21.64 11.98 4.85
CA ARG A 150 -21.30 10.59 5.21
C ARG A 150 -22.10 10.05 6.40
N GLY A 151 -22.37 10.90 7.40
CA GLY A 151 -23.20 10.52 8.56
C GLY A 151 -24.64 10.18 8.20
N ASN A 152 -25.25 10.92 7.26
CA ASN A 152 -26.61 10.67 6.80
C ASN A 152 -26.68 9.37 5.98
N ALA A 153 -25.72 9.17 5.07
CA ALA A 153 -25.61 7.93 4.30
C ALA A 153 -25.42 6.71 5.23
N GLN A 154 -24.60 6.83 6.26
CA GLN A 154 -24.39 5.80 7.29
C GLN A 154 -25.68 5.50 8.07
N ALA A 155 -26.42 6.52 8.48
CA ALA A 155 -27.70 6.33 9.17
C ALA A 155 -28.72 5.61 8.27
N ARG A 156 -28.80 6.01 7.00
CA ARG A 156 -29.72 5.45 6.00
C ARG A 156 -29.48 3.97 5.72
N ILE A 157 -28.22 3.55 5.57
CA ILE A 157 -27.88 2.13 5.39
C ILE A 157 -27.91 1.31 6.68
N GLY A 158 -28.12 1.93 7.84
CA GLY A 158 -28.07 1.24 9.13
C GLY A 158 -26.66 0.80 9.54
N ALA A 159 -25.65 1.62 9.25
CA ALA A 159 -24.26 1.40 9.64
C ALA A 159 -24.12 1.25 11.18
N PRO A 160 -23.01 0.68 11.70
CA PRO A 160 -22.90 0.37 13.12
C PRO A 160 -22.97 1.63 14.00
N MET A 161 -22.48 2.78 13.53
CA MET A 161 -22.58 4.09 14.22
C MET A 161 -22.20 4.02 15.72
N GLY A 162 -21.08 3.35 16.03
CA GLY A 162 -20.57 3.20 17.41
C GLY A 162 -21.07 1.95 18.15
N ARG A 163 -21.94 1.15 17.55
CA ARG A 163 -22.39 -0.14 18.12
C ARG A 163 -21.34 -1.24 17.97
N THR A 164 -21.38 -2.21 18.87
CA THR A 164 -20.59 -3.45 18.71
C THR A 164 -21.13 -4.27 17.54
N LYS A 165 -20.34 -5.22 17.08
CA LYS A 165 -20.68 -6.08 15.94
C LYS A 165 -21.90 -6.96 16.23
N GLU A 166 -22.01 -7.44 17.46
CA GLU A 166 -23.11 -8.27 17.95
C GLU A 166 -24.41 -7.47 18.03
N GLN A 167 -24.33 -6.24 18.54
CA GLN A 167 -25.46 -5.30 18.57
C GLN A 167 -25.92 -4.94 17.16
N ALA A 168 -24.98 -4.71 16.25
CA ALA A 168 -25.29 -4.45 14.85
C ALA A 168 -25.98 -5.65 14.18
N ALA A 169 -25.55 -6.88 14.48
CA ALA A 169 -26.15 -8.10 13.95
C ALA A 169 -27.58 -8.31 14.48
N ALA A 170 -27.79 -8.11 15.78
CA ALA A 170 -29.12 -8.17 16.39
C ALA A 170 -30.08 -7.13 15.78
N ASN A 171 -29.61 -5.90 15.58
CA ASN A 171 -30.40 -4.85 14.94
C ASN A 171 -30.72 -5.17 13.47
N PHE A 172 -29.78 -5.77 12.75
CA PHE A 172 -30.02 -6.20 11.38
C PHE A 172 -31.07 -7.32 11.32
N MET A 173 -30.96 -8.34 12.17
CA MET A 173 -31.95 -9.42 12.25
C MET A 173 -33.35 -8.90 12.63
N ALA A 174 -33.44 -7.95 13.57
CA ALA A 174 -34.70 -7.30 13.91
C ALA A 174 -35.28 -6.54 12.70
N PHE A 175 -34.45 -5.79 11.99
CA PHE A 175 -34.83 -5.08 10.77
C PHE A 175 -35.29 -6.03 9.65
N GLN A 176 -34.62 -7.15 9.44
CA GLN A 176 -34.96 -8.13 8.40
C GLN A 176 -36.40 -8.66 8.57
N ARG A 177 -36.87 -8.81 9.83
CA ARG A 177 -38.25 -9.21 10.13
C ARG A 177 -39.30 -8.14 9.80
N THR A 178 -38.90 -6.89 9.60
CA THR A 178 -39.80 -5.80 9.21
C THR A 178 -39.98 -5.69 7.70
N ILE A 179 -39.18 -6.41 6.91
CA ILE A 179 -39.27 -6.39 5.44
C ILE A 179 -40.52 -7.17 5.01
N PRO A 180 -41.40 -6.61 4.17
CA PRO A 180 -42.59 -7.31 3.68
C PRO A 180 -42.22 -8.58 2.90
N SER A 181 -42.98 -9.66 3.08
CA SER A 181 -42.71 -10.95 2.40
C SER A 181 -42.77 -10.87 0.87
N SER A 182 -43.44 -9.86 0.31
CA SER A 182 -43.48 -9.61 -1.13
C SER A 182 -42.21 -8.94 -1.66
N ASP A 183 -41.45 -8.23 -0.82
CA ASP A 183 -40.21 -7.56 -1.21
C ASP A 183 -39.08 -8.58 -1.38
N ILE A 184 -38.12 -8.22 -2.24
CA ILE A 184 -36.96 -9.06 -2.54
C ILE A 184 -35.78 -8.57 -1.70
N VAL A 185 -35.03 -9.50 -1.11
CA VAL A 185 -33.79 -9.22 -0.39
C VAL A 185 -32.65 -9.96 -1.07
N ILE A 186 -31.63 -9.22 -1.50
CA ILE A 186 -30.39 -9.76 -2.07
C ILE A 186 -29.26 -9.54 -1.07
N PHE A 187 -28.58 -10.61 -0.70
CA PHE A 187 -27.31 -10.53 0.01
C PHE A 187 -26.20 -10.77 -1.00
N SER A 188 -25.19 -9.88 -1.02
CA SER A 188 -24.03 -10.08 -1.86
C SER A 188 -22.75 -9.81 -1.10
N ASP A 189 -21.71 -10.53 -1.49
CA ASP A 189 -20.39 -10.47 -0.91
C ASP A 189 -19.34 -10.66 -2.02
N GLY A 190 -18.10 -10.28 -1.75
CA GLY A 190 -16.98 -10.57 -2.63
C GLY A 190 -15.77 -11.07 -1.85
N SER A 191 -15.12 -12.08 -2.44
CA SER A 191 -13.98 -12.75 -1.84
C SER A 191 -12.73 -12.55 -2.69
N ARG A 192 -11.57 -12.55 -2.05
CA ARG A 192 -10.27 -12.53 -2.73
C ARG A 192 -9.35 -13.57 -2.14
N LEU A 193 -8.85 -14.46 -2.99
CA LEU A 193 -7.88 -15.49 -2.64
C LEU A 193 -6.48 -14.91 -2.47
N ALA A 194 -5.61 -15.67 -1.80
CA ALA A 194 -4.22 -15.27 -1.56
C ALA A 194 -3.40 -15.11 -2.86
N ASP A 195 -3.77 -15.83 -3.91
CA ASP A 195 -3.19 -15.74 -5.26
C ASP A 195 -3.67 -14.50 -6.06
N GLY A 196 -4.55 -13.69 -5.47
CA GLY A 196 -5.07 -12.46 -6.07
C GLY A 196 -6.26 -12.66 -7.01
N ARG A 197 -6.79 -13.88 -7.15
CA ARG A 197 -8.11 -14.09 -7.80
C ARG A 197 -9.21 -13.53 -6.91
N ALA A 198 -10.21 -12.93 -7.53
CA ALA A 198 -11.36 -12.35 -6.84
C ALA A 198 -12.65 -12.95 -7.40
N GLY A 199 -13.69 -12.96 -6.59
CA GLY A 199 -14.99 -13.48 -6.98
C GLY A 199 -16.11 -12.80 -6.23
N GLY A 200 -17.30 -12.90 -6.81
CA GLY A 200 -18.54 -12.38 -6.27
C GLY A 200 -19.51 -13.50 -5.99
N GLY A 201 -20.31 -13.32 -4.96
CA GLY A 201 -21.38 -14.23 -4.61
C GLY A 201 -22.60 -13.45 -4.22
N TYR A 202 -23.77 -13.95 -4.61
CA TYR A 202 -25.01 -13.41 -4.10
C TYR A 202 -26.09 -14.47 -3.97
N ILE A 203 -26.99 -14.23 -3.03
CA ILE A 203 -28.22 -14.98 -2.86
C ILE A 203 -29.42 -14.05 -2.86
N GLY A 204 -30.52 -14.51 -3.43
CA GLY A 204 -31.80 -13.79 -3.46
C GLY A 204 -32.84 -14.54 -2.62
N LEU A 205 -33.51 -13.80 -1.75
CA LEU A 205 -34.59 -14.30 -0.91
C LEU A 205 -35.87 -13.50 -1.14
N GLN A 206 -37.00 -14.20 -1.12
CA GLN A 206 -38.35 -13.62 -1.11
C GLN A 206 -39.21 -14.46 -0.17
N ALA A 207 -40.00 -13.81 0.70
CA ALA A 207 -40.76 -14.49 1.74
C ALA A 207 -39.92 -15.50 2.57
N HIS A 208 -38.67 -15.15 2.89
CA HIS A 208 -37.68 -16.01 3.59
C HIS A 208 -37.26 -17.29 2.85
N HIS A 209 -37.66 -17.47 1.59
CA HIS A 209 -37.23 -18.59 0.76
C HIS A 209 -36.13 -18.12 -0.20
N GLN A 210 -34.99 -18.81 -0.17
CA GLN A 210 -33.92 -18.59 -1.14
C GLN A 210 -34.38 -19.10 -2.51
N PHE A 211 -34.47 -18.20 -3.48
CA PHE A 211 -34.87 -18.54 -4.85
C PHE A 211 -33.70 -18.43 -5.83
N LEU A 212 -32.60 -17.78 -5.43
CA LEU A 212 -31.45 -17.51 -6.28
C LEU A 212 -30.16 -17.65 -5.49
N ARG A 213 -29.17 -18.26 -6.12
CA ARG A 213 -27.77 -18.28 -5.69
C ARG A 213 -26.90 -18.23 -6.92
N SER A 214 -25.90 -17.37 -6.93
CA SER A 214 -24.96 -17.27 -8.03
C SER A 214 -23.56 -16.94 -7.51
N SER A 215 -22.58 -17.43 -8.25
CA SER A 215 -21.16 -17.21 -8.03
C SER A 215 -20.56 -16.67 -9.32
N LEU A 216 -19.84 -15.57 -9.23
CA LEU A 216 -19.21 -14.89 -10.36
C LEU A 216 -17.69 -14.92 -10.17
N SER A 217 -17.00 -15.37 -11.20
CA SER A 217 -15.54 -15.36 -11.21
C SER A 217 -15.02 -14.07 -11.81
N TYR A 218 -14.11 -13.41 -11.11
CA TYR A 218 -13.43 -12.23 -11.61
C TYR A 218 -11.95 -12.53 -11.85
N GLY A 219 -11.44 -12.00 -12.97
CA GLY A 219 -10.03 -12.12 -13.30
C GLY A 219 -9.11 -11.53 -12.25
N HIS A 220 -7.81 -11.70 -12.46
CA HIS A 220 -6.82 -10.91 -11.77
C HIS A 220 -7.09 -9.42 -12.03
N GLY A 221 -7.57 -8.72 -11.00
CA GLY A 221 -7.61 -7.27 -10.96
C GLY A 221 -8.96 -6.57 -10.90
N LYS A 222 -10.10 -7.26 -10.71
CA LYS A 222 -11.32 -6.60 -10.21
C LYS A 222 -11.31 -6.57 -8.68
N GLU A 223 -11.92 -5.55 -8.08
CA GLU A 223 -12.07 -5.46 -6.62
C GLU A 223 -13.29 -6.27 -6.17
N VAL A 224 -13.29 -6.69 -4.90
CA VAL A 224 -14.45 -7.25 -4.20
C VAL A 224 -15.71 -6.38 -4.39
N PHE A 225 -15.53 -5.06 -4.46
CA PHE A 225 -16.60 -4.09 -4.66
C PHE A 225 -17.32 -4.20 -6.03
N ASP A 226 -16.65 -4.71 -7.06
CA ASP A 226 -17.21 -4.87 -8.41
C ASP A 226 -18.26 -5.99 -8.42
N ALA A 227 -18.05 -6.99 -7.56
CA ALA A 227 -18.92 -8.14 -7.37
C ALA A 227 -20.30 -7.79 -6.85
N GLU A 228 -20.28 -6.98 -5.79
CA GLU A 228 -21.45 -6.61 -4.99
C GLU A 228 -22.48 -5.84 -5.82
N ALA A 229 -22.02 -5.03 -6.78
CA ALA A 229 -22.89 -4.17 -7.59
C ALA A 229 -23.40 -4.83 -8.89
N GLU A 230 -22.67 -5.77 -9.48
CA GLU A 230 -23.14 -6.56 -10.64
C GLU A 230 -24.23 -7.58 -10.25
N ALA A 231 -24.18 -8.09 -9.02
CA ALA A 231 -25.16 -9.02 -8.45
C ALA A 231 -26.61 -8.47 -8.38
N ALA A 232 -26.76 -7.16 -8.24
CA ALA A 232 -28.05 -6.50 -8.05
C ALA A 232 -28.96 -6.49 -9.31
N ILE A 233 -28.42 -6.86 -10.48
CA ILE A 233 -28.93 -6.43 -11.79
C ILE A 233 -29.93 -7.40 -12.43
N ALA A 234 -30.01 -8.66 -12.00
CA ALA A 234 -30.74 -9.69 -12.76
C ALA A 234 -31.82 -10.42 -11.93
N TYR A 235 -33.10 -10.01 -12.00
CA TYR A 235 -34.17 -10.96 -11.63
C TYR A 235 -35.61 -10.76 -12.22
N PRO A 236 -36.33 -11.85 -12.61
CA PRO A 236 -37.68 -11.81 -13.22
C PRO A 236 -38.91 -11.71 -12.29
N THR A 237 -38.86 -12.02 -10.98
CA THR A 237 -40.06 -11.90 -10.09
C THR A 237 -40.32 -10.49 -9.58
N ALA A 238 -39.61 -9.49 -10.10
CA ALA A 238 -39.71 -8.10 -9.69
C ALA A 238 -41.13 -7.50 -9.78
N GLN A 239 -42.06 -8.14 -10.49
CA GLN A 239 -43.45 -7.70 -10.62
C GLN A 239 -44.26 -7.73 -9.31
N PHE A 240 -43.88 -8.57 -8.34
CA PHE A 240 -44.57 -8.73 -7.05
C PHE A 240 -43.99 -7.85 -5.93
N ALA A 241 -42.72 -7.48 -6.03
CA ALA A 241 -42.03 -6.70 -5.01
C ALA A 241 -42.42 -5.23 -5.09
N THR A 242 -42.47 -4.53 -3.96
CA THR A 242 -42.48 -3.05 -3.94
C THR A 242 -41.04 -2.56 -4.00
N ASN A 243 -40.22 -3.02 -3.04
CA ASN A 243 -38.81 -2.67 -2.90
C ASN A 243 -37.89 -3.85 -3.18
N LEU A 244 -36.65 -3.49 -3.55
CA LEU A 244 -35.52 -4.41 -3.60
C LEU A 244 -34.53 -3.98 -2.53
N TRP A 245 -34.25 -4.85 -1.57
CA TRP A 245 -33.24 -4.62 -0.54
C TRP A 245 -31.93 -5.28 -0.95
N ILE A 246 -30.85 -4.52 -0.95
CA ILE A 246 -29.50 -5.02 -1.22
C ILE A 246 -28.69 -4.89 0.07
N CYS A 247 -28.23 -6.04 0.53
CA CYS A 247 -27.53 -6.24 1.78
C CYS A 247 -26.04 -6.50 1.50
N LEU A 248 -25.19 -5.59 1.97
CA LEU A 248 -23.74 -5.61 1.75
C LEU A 248 -23.00 -5.50 3.08
N ASP A 249 -21.89 -6.23 3.23
CA ASP A 249 -21.05 -6.09 4.41
C ASP A 249 -19.96 -5.02 4.28
N ASN A 250 -19.73 -4.58 3.04
CA ASN A 250 -18.79 -3.55 2.73
C ASN A 250 -19.36 -2.15 2.92
N LEU A 251 -19.04 -1.54 4.06
CA LEU A 251 -19.57 -0.24 4.42
C LEU A 251 -19.29 0.84 3.36
N GLU A 252 -18.12 0.82 2.73
CA GLU A 252 -17.78 1.82 1.71
C GLU A 252 -18.55 1.62 0.41
N VAL A 253 -18.85 0.38 0.00
CA VAL A 253 -19.69 0.13 -1.17
C VAL A 253 -21.12 0.55 -0.89
N ALA A 254 -21.65 0.17 0.27
CA ALA A 254 -23.00 0.54 0.67
C ALA A 254 -23.20 2.07 0.67
N ILE A 255 -22.23 2.83 1.21
CA ILE A 255 -22.25 4.30 1.15
C ILE A 255 -22.13 4.80 -0.29
N ARG A 256 -21.21 4.24 -1.08
CA ARG A 256 -20.94 4.70 -2.45
C ARG A 256 -22.09 4.40 -3.41
N LEU A 257 -22.86 3.33 -3.22
CA LEU A 257 -24.04 3.05 -4.05
C LEU A 257 -25.17 4.08 -3.82
N LEU A 258 -25.20 4.75 -2.66
CA LEU A 258 -26.16 5.83 -2.39
C LEU A 258 -25.80 7.16 -3.04
N SER A 259 -24.56 7.33 -3.51
CA SER A 259 -24.03 8.62 -3.97
C SER A 259 -23.35 8.52 -5.33
N PRO A 260 -23.32 9.61 -6.10
CA PRO A 260 -22.48 9.73 -7.28
C PRO A 260 -21.00 9.42 -6.96
N SER A 261 -20.42 8.46 -7.69
CA SER A 261 -19.04 8.04 -7.49
C SER A 261 -18.13 8.56 -8.61
N THR A 262 -17.02 9.22 -8.24
CA THR A 262 -15.90 9.59 -9.14
C THR A 262 -14.64 8.76 -8.86
N GLY A 263 -14.83 7.58 -8.26
CA GLY A 263 -13.78 6.66 -7.81
C GLY A 263 -13.65 5.42 -8.69
N SER A 264 -12.94 4.40 -8.20
CA SER A 264 -12.81 3.11 -8.89
C SER A 264 -14.17 2.43 -9.09
N SER A 265 -14.31 1.58 -10.09
CA SER A 265 -15.54 0.84 -10.42
C SER A 265 -16.65 1.74 -10.96
N GLN A 266 -16.29 2.84 -11.63
CA GLN A 266 -17.25 3.90 -12.00
C GLN A 266 -18.40 3.38 -12.87
N GLU A 267 -18.10 2.60 -13.91
CA GLU A 267 -19.09 1.99 -14.82
C GLU A 267 -20.10 1.10 -14.08
N ILE A 268 -19.65 0.41 -13.04
CA ILE A 268 -20.48 -0.50 -12.24
C ILE A 268 -21.44 0.30 -11.34
N PHE A 269 -20.94 1.35 -10.67
CA PHE A 269 -21.79 2.26 -9.90
C PHE A 269 -22.81 3.00 -10.78
N GLU A 270 -22.44 3.37 -12.01
CA GLU A 270 -23.36 3.96 -12.99
C GLU A 270 -24.44 2.97 -13.45
N SER A 271 -24.05 1.73 -13.72
CA SER A 271 -24.98 0.66 -14.11
C SER A 271 -26.00 0.42 -12.99
N PHE A 272 -25.53 0.34 -11.75
CA PHE A 272 -26.40 0.24 -10.58
C PHE A 272 -27.39 1.40 -10.48
N ARG A 273 -26.92 2.65 -10.65
CA ARG A 273 -27.80 3.83 -10.58
C ARG A 273 -28.85 3.83 -11.69
N THR A 274 -28.47 3.40 -12.89
CA THR A 274 -29.39 3.26 -14.02
C THR A 274 -30.51 2.27 -13.68
N LEU A 275 -30.17 1.16 -13.04
CA LEU A 275 -31.15 0.16 -12.59
C LEU A 275 -32.01 0.65 -11.43
N ALA A 276 -31.43 1.36 -10.47
CA ALA A 276 -32.18 1.99 -9.39
C ALA A 276 -33.19 3.01 -9.92
N ALA A 277 -32.84 3.76 -10.96
CA ALA A 277 -33.74 4.69 -11.64
C ALA A 277 -34.80 3.98 -12.51
N ALA A 278 -34.47 2.83 -13.09
CA ALA A 278 -35.40 2.01 -13.87
C ALA A 278 -36.38 1.22 -13.01
N TRP A 279 -36.03 0.92 -11.75
CA TRP A 279 -36.85 0.11 -10.84
C TRP A 279 -38.29 0.64 -10.71
N PRO A 280 -38.54 1.95 -10.49
CA PRO A 280 -39.88 2.53 -10.51
C PRO A 280 -40.72 2.27 -11.77
N LEU A 281 -40.07 2.09 -12.92
CA LEU A 281 -40.67 2.07 -14.26
C LEU A 281 -40.98 0.65 -14.76
N ARG A 282 -40.63 -0.39 -14.00
CA ARG A 282 -40.87 -1.78 -14.40
C ARG A 282 -42.37 -2.11 -14.47
N LYS A 283 -42.72 -3.16 -15.23
CA LYS A 283 -44.06 -3.75 -15.23
C LYS A 283 -44.39 -4.35 -13.85
N ARG A 284 -45.58 -4.04 -13.33
CA ARG A 284 -46.05 -4.48 -12.01
C ARG A 284 -47.48 -4.97 -12.06
N LEU A 285 -47.89 -5.68 -11.02
CA LEU A 285 -49.30 -5.94 -10.79
C LEU A 285 -50.03 -4.65 -10.36
N PRO A 286 -51.33 -4.50 -10.69
CA PRO A 286 -52.09 -3.29 -10.41
C PRO A 286 -52.11 -2.86 -8.93
N HIS A 287 -51.94 -3.81 -8.01
CA HIS A 287 -51.97 -3.60 -6.56
C HIS A 287 -50.58 -3.38 -5.93
N THR A 288 -49.50 -3.45 -6.72
CA THR A 288 -48.13 -3.27 -6.21
C THR A 288 -47.73 -1.79 -6.27
N LYS A 289 -47.32 -1.23 -5.12
CA LYS A 289 -46.91 0.18 -5.04
C LYS A 289 -45.60 0.44 -5.80
N SER A 290 -45.38 1.71 -6.16
CA SER A 290 -44.08 2.12 -6.67
C SER A 290 -43.07 2.23 -5.55
N GLY A 291 -42.21 1.22 -5.42
CA GLY A 291 -41.07 1.25 -4.51
C GLY A 291 -39.76 1.58 -5.20
N SER A 292 -38.66 1.36 -4.48
CA SER A 292 -37.30 1.71 -4.90
C SER A 292 -36.29 0.62 -4.54
N ILE A 293 -35.06 0.73 -5.06
CA ILE A 293 -33.94 -0.06 -4.57
C ILE A 293 -33.42 0.60 -3.29
N GLN A 294 -33.31 -0.20 -2.23
CA GLN A 294 -32.85 0.20 -0.91
C GLN A 294 -31.57 -0.55 -0.56
N ILE A 295 -30.65 0.15 0.11
CA ILE A 295 -29.33 -0.39 0.46
C ILE A 295 -29.24 -0.50 1.97
N ARG A 296 -28.80 -1.67 2.43
CA ARG A 296 -28.65 -1.98 3.84
C ARG A 296 -27.26 -2.54 4.09
N TRP A 297 -26.58 -2.02 5.11
CA TRP A 297 -25.32 -2.59 5.56
C TRP A 297 -25.58 -3.78 6.51
N VAL A 298 -24.76 -4.81 6.39
CA VAL A 298 -24.80 -6.03 7.19
C VAL A 298 -23.44 -6.22 7.87
N PRO A 299 -23.36 -6.60 9.15
CA PRO A 299 -22.07 -6.92 9.74
C PRO A 299 -21.50 -8.22 9.16
N GLY A 300 -20.38 -8.13 8.44
CA GLY A 300 -19.66 -9.30 7.90
C GLY A 300 -19.10 -10.19 9.01
N HIS A 301 -19.01 -11.51 8.80
CA HIS A 301 -18.59 -12.50 9.82
C HIS A 301 -19.33 -12.39 11.16
N ALA A 302 -20.65 -12.20 11.13
CA ALA A 302 -21.50 -12.09 12.33
C ALA A 302 -22.50 -13.24 12.49
N LYS A 303 -22.28 -14.38 11.81
CA LYS A 303 -23.16 -15.56 11.86
C LYS A 303 -24.60 -15.29 11.38
N ILE A 304 -24.75 -14.37 10.44
CA ILE A 304 -26.01 -14.14 9.73
C ILE A 304 -26.05 -15.15 8.57
N PRO A 305 -26.95 -16.15 8.59
CA PRO A 305 -26.92 -17.28 7.66
C PRO A 305 -26.91 -16.85 6.19
N GLU A 306 -27.70 -15.83 5.84
CA GLU A 306 -27.82 -15.32 4.49
C GLU A 306 -26.53 -14.63 4.01
N ASN A 307 -25.86 -13.90 4.90
CA ASN A 307 -24.58 -13.27 4.57
C ASN A 307 -23.46 -14.31 4.45
N GLU A 308 -23.48 -15.36 5.28
CA GLU A 308 -22.51 -16.46 5.19
C GLU A 308 -22.70 -17.29 3.91
N ALA A 309 -23.94 -17.47 3.45
CA ALA A 309 -24.23 -18.12 2.18
C ALA A 309 -23.76 -17.27 0.97
N ALA A 310 -23.85 -15.94 1.05
CA ALA A 310 -23.26 -15.05 0.05
C ALA A 310 -21.72 -15.10 0.05
N ASP A 311 -21.08 -15.07 1.22
CA ASP A 311 -19.61 -15.25 1.38
C ASP A 311 -19.14 -16.59 0.78
N LEU A 312 -19.87 -17.67 1.03
CA LEU A 312 -19.57 -18.98 0.46
C LEU A 312 -19.66 -18.96 -1.07
N ALA A 313 -20.73 -18.37 -1.63
CA ALA A 313 -20.87 -18.21 -3.07
C ALA A 313 -19.75 -17.34 -3.67
N ALA A 314 -19.28 -16.32 -2.92
CA ALA A 314 -18.20 -15.45 -3.36
C ALA A 314 -16.85 -16.17 -3.39
N LYS A 315 -16.60 -17.04 -2.41
CA LYS A 315 -15.43 -17.93 -2.38
C LYS A 315 -15.42 -18.92 -3.55
N GLU A 316 -16.57 -19.50 -3.89
CA GLU A 316 -16.72 -20.36 -5.09
C GLU A 316 -16.46 -19.58 -6.38
N GLY A 317 -16.97 -18.35 -6.47
CA GLY A 317 -16.68 -17.44 -7.57
C GLY A 317 -15.18 -17.17 -7.70
N ALA A 318 -14.50 -16.89 -6.59
CA ALA A 318 -13.08 -16.59 -6.57
C ALA A 318 -12.21 -17.80 -6.93
N ALA A 319 -12.68 -19.01 -6.59
CA ALA A 319 -12.03 -20.28 -6.93
C ALA A 319 -12.22 -20.68 -8.40
N SER A 320 -13.26 -20.17 -9.06
CA SER A 320 -13.60 -20.47 -10.45
C SER A 320 -12.63 -19.81 -11.44
N ILE A 321 -12.61 -20.30 -12.69
CA ILE A 321 -11.77 -19.73 -13.75
C ILE A 321 -12.49 -18.52 -14.36
N PRO A 322 -11.84 -17.34 -14.41
CA PRO A 322 -12.51 -16.13 -14.81
C PRO A 322 -12.53 -15.98 -16.36
N PRO A 323 -13.66 -15.62 -16.99
CA PRO A 323 -13.79 -15.54 -18.45
C PRO A 323 -12.97 -14.40 -19.08
N ALA A 324 -11.96 -14.72 -19.89
CA ALA A 324 -11.14 -13.69 -20.56
C ALA A 324 -11.93 -12.93 -21.65
N PRO A 325 -11.69 -11.63 -21.88
CA PRO A 325 -10.71 -10.74 -21.23
C PRO A 325 -11.27 -9.96 -20.03
N HIS A 326 -10.42 -9.74 -19.01
CA HIS A 326 -10.76 -8.99 -17.79
C HIS A 326 -10.25 -7.57 -17.81
N LYS A 327 -11.12 -6.60 -17.51
CA LYS A 327 -10.75 -5.20 -17.28
C LYS A 327 -10.43 -5.01 -15.79
N SER A 328 -9.21 -4.62 -15.46
CA SER A 328 -8.79 -4.33 -14.08
C SER A 328 -9.40 -3.03 -13.57
N SER A 329 -9.78 -2.97 -12.30
CA SER A 329 -10.17 -1.71 -11.66
C SER A 329 -8.95 -0.78 -11.48
N TYR A 330 -9.20 0.50 -11.29
CA TYR A 330 -8.19 1.51 -11.04
C TYR A 330 -7.50 1.31 -9.68
N ALA A 331 -8.25 0.87 -8.67
CA ALA A 331 -7.70 0.49 -7.38
C ALA A 331 -6.74 -0.70 -7.49
N SER A 332 -7.10 -1.70 -8.31
CA SER A 332 -6.23 -2.83 -8.63
C SER A 332 -4.96 -2.39 -9.32
N LEU A 333 -5.04 -1.51 -10.33
CA LEU A 333 -3.86 -0.95 -10.99
C LEU A 333 -2.91 -0.23 -10.03
N LYS A 334 -3.44 0.53 -9.06
CA LYS A 334 -2.62 1.18 -8.03
C LYS A 334 -1.89 0.16 -7.16
N ARG A 335 -2.57 -0.94 -6.80
CA ARG A 335 -1.94 -2.03 -6.04
C ARG A 335 -0.89 -2.75 -6.86
N TYR A 336 -1.19 -3.06 -8.12
CA TYR A 336 -0.22 -3.61 -9.07
C TYR A 336 1.05 -2.76 -9.11
N ALA A 337 0.92 -1.44 -9.24
CA ALA A 337 2.06 -0.54 -9.25
C ALA A 337 2.87 -0.55 -7.95
N LYS A 338 2.19 -0.64 -6.80
CA LYS A 338 2.84 -0.78 -5.49
C LYS A 338 3.57 -2.12 -5.36
N THR A 339 2.92 -3.22 -5.73
CA THR A 339 3.47 -4.57 -5.67
C THR A 339 4.70 -4.71 -6.56
N GLN A 340 4.66 -4.16 -7.78
CA GLN A 340 5.79 -4.20 -8.70
C GLN A 340 7.02 -3.50 -8.12
N SER A 341 6.85 -2.32 -7.52
CA SER A 341 7.95 -1.59 -6.88
C SER A 341 8.50 -2.32 -5.64
N LEU A 342 7.64 -2.91 -4.81
CA LEU A 342 8.07 -3.69 -3.65
C LEU A 342 8.83 -4.95 -4.06
N SER A 343 8.32 -5.68 -5.06
CA SER A 343 8.97 -6.87 -5.61
C SER A 343 10.32 -6.51 -6.23
N ALA A 344 10.42 -5.42 -7.00
CA ALA A 344 11.69 -4.97 -7.55
C ALA A 344 12.71 -4.61 -6.46
N ALA A 345 12.27 -3.93 -5.39
CA ALA A 345 13.15 -3.57 -4.27
C ALA A 345 13.66 -4.81 -3.53
N GLN A 346 12.77 -5.77 -3.31
CA GLN A 346 13.09 -7.04 -2.66
C GLN A 346 14.08 -7.86 -3.51
N SER A 347 13.79 -8.07 -4.80
CA SER A 347 14.69 -8.79 -5.71
C SER A 347 16.03 -8.08 -5.93
N GLN A 348 16.06 -6.74 -5.84
CA GLN A 348 17.33 -6.02 -5.85
C GLN A 348 18.12 -6.28 -4.56
N TRP A 349 17.48 -6.19 -3.40
CA TRP A 349 18.13 -6.44 -2.10
C TRP A 349 18.76 -7.82 -2.04
N GLU A 350 18.03 -8.86 -2.45
CA GLU A 350 18.54 -10.25 -2.50
C GLU A 350 19.80 -10.38 -3.36
N LYS A 351 19.96 -9.56 -4.41
CA LYS A 351 21.13 -9.58 -5.28
C LYS A 351 22.33 -8.81 -4.73
N VAL A 352 22.10 -7.76 -3.93
CA VAL A 352 23.15 -6.83 -3.50
C VAL A 352 23.44 -6.85 -2.00
N ALA A 353 22.73 -7.67 -1.24
CA ALA A 353 22.92 -7.81 0.21
C ALA A 353 24.36 -8.27 0.52
N PRO A 354 25.11 -7.54 1.37
CA PRO A 354 26.43 -8.00 1.82
C PRO A 354 26.36 -9.35 2.53
N GLN A 355 27.47 -10.11 2.50
CA GLN A 355 27.52 -11.43 3.14
C GLN A 355 27.12 -11.38 4.62
N SER A 356 27.58 -10.37 5.37
CA SER A 356 27.22 -10.20 6.78
C SER A 356 25.71 -10.01 7.02
N TYR A 357 24.99 -9.41 6.07
CA TYR A 357 23.53 -9.29 6.16
C TYR A 357 22.82 -10.61 5.81
N GLN A 358 23.40 -11.40 4.89
CA GLN A 358 22.90 -12.74 4.56
C GLN A 358 23.08 -13.69 5.75
N ASP A 359 24.25 -13.66 6.40
CA ASP A 359 24.57 -14.47 7.58
C ASP A 359 23.68 -14.12 8.78
N LEU A 360 23.22 -12.86 8.88
CA LEU A 360 22.28 -12.37 9.88
C LEU A 360 20.80 -12.57 9.49
N GLU A 361 20.54 -13.29 8.39
CA GLU A 361 19.19 -13.55 7.86
C GLU A 361 18.37 -12.28 7.59
N ILE A 362 19.03 -11.16 7.27
CA ILE A 362 18.38 -9.89 6.92
C ILE A 362 17.92 -9.98 5.46
N THR A 363 16.81 -10.67 5.26
CA THR A 363 16.28 -11.00 3.93
C THR A 363 15.43 -9.89 3.33
N THR A 364 15.05 -8.85 4.09
CA THR A 364 14.09 -7.83 3.62
C THR A 364 14.66 -6.42 3.61
N SER A 365 14.12 -5.58 2.69
CA SER A 365 14.41 -4.14 2.59
C SER A 365 13.12 -3.32 2.75
N PRO A 366 12.66 -3.11 3.99
CA PRO A 366 11.42 -2.38 4.25
C PRO A 366 11.59 -0.87 4.02
N LYS A 367 10.53 -0.19 3.54
CA LYS A 367 10.54 1.29 3.38
C LYS A 367 10.67 2.06 4.71
N ARG A 368 10.43 1.39 5.84
CA ARG A 368 10.54 1.96 7.20
C ARG A 368 11.08 0.89 8.13
N PRO A 369 12.41 0.71 8.19
CA PRO A 369 13.04 -0.22 9.14
C PRO A 369 12.65 0.14 10.57
N GLY A 370 12.35 -0.87 11.40
CA GLY A 370 11.98 -0.66 12.79
C GLY A 370 13.16 -0.17 13.65
N GLU A 371 14.38 -0.46 13.21
CA GLU A 371 15.64 -0.05 13.84
C GLU A 371 15.82 1.47 13.88
N LEU A 372 15.16 2.22 12.99
CA LEU A 372 15.17 3.69 13.00
C LEU A 372 14.50 4.31 14.23
N GLN A 373 13.83 3.51 15.07
CA GLN A 373 13.29 3.95 16.36
C GLN A 373 14.35 3.98 17.47
N LEU A 374 15.55 3.41 17.24
CA LEU A 374 16.67 3.49 18.18
C LEU A 374 17.24 4.90 18.20
N ASN A 375 17.89 5.26 19.32
CA ASN A 375 18.68 6.49 19.34
C ASN A 375 19.86 6.39 18.36
N ARG A 376 20.45 7.54 18.03
CA ARG A 376 21.49 7.64 17.00
C ARG A 376 22.77 6.86 17.36
N LEU A 377 23.12 6.71 18.64
CA LEU A 377 24.32 5.99 19.05
C LEU A 377 24.13 4.49 18.89
N ASP A 378 23.03 3.95 19.43
CA ASP A 378 22.72 2.53 19.37
C ASP A 378 22.51 2.04 17.94
N LEU A 379 21.83 2.83 17.12
CA LEU A 379 21.69 2.54 15.70
C LEU A 379 23.06 2.49 15.01
N GLY A 380 24.00 3.37 15.38
CA GLY A 380 25.36 3.38 14.87
C GLY A 380 26.11 2.11 15.22
N HIS A 381 26.03 1.67 16.47
CA HIS A 381 26.65 0.43 16.92
C HIS A 381 26.08 -0.81 16.21
N VAL A 382 24.75 -0.88 16.04
CA VAL A 382 24.11 -1.98 15.32
C VAL A 382 24.59 -2.03 13.86
N ILE A 383 24.56 -0.90 13.15
CA ILE A 383 24.98 -0.87 11.74
C ILE A 383 26.49 -1.12 11.60
N ALA A 384 27.31 -0.60 12.51
CA ALA A 384 28.75 -0.88 12.54
C ALA A 384 29.00 -2.38 12.75
N ALA A 385 28.32 -3.01 13.71
CA ALA A 385 28.43 -4.44 13.97
C ALA A 385 27.99 -5.30 12.77
N ARG A 386 26.93 -4.88 12.05
CA ARG A 386 26.47 -5.56 10.82
C ARG A 386 27.44 -5.42 9.67
N THR A 387 28.06 -4.25 9.52
CA THR A 387 28.85 -3.93 8.32
C THR A 387 30.34 -4.20 8.48
N GLY A 388 30.86 -4.17 9.71
CA GLY A 388 32.29 -4.08 9.97
C GLY A 388 32.87 -2.69 9.72
N HIS A 389 32.05 -1.70 9.36
CA HIS A 389 32.47 -0.30 9.19
C HIS A 389 32.23 0.46 10.49
N GLY A 390 33.24 0.43 11.36
CA GLY A 390 33.16 0.96 12.72
C GLY A 390 34.54 1.23 13.31
N ASP A 391 34.57 1.54 14.60
CA ASP A 391 35.79 1.61 15.40
C ASP A 391 36.32 0.19 15.69
N PHE A 392 36.82 -0.48 14.66
CA PHE A 392 37.34 -1.84 14.72
C PHE A 392 38.78 -1.90 14.20
N ALA A 393 39.59 -2.78 14.77
CA ALA A 393 41.01 -2.87 14.45
C ALA A 393 41.24 -3.08 12.95
N ASP A 394 40.53 -4.05 12.36
CA ASP A 394 40.66 -4.39 10.93
C ASP A 394 40.23 -3.23 10.02
N TYR A 395 39.24 -2.41 10.45
CA TYR A 395 38.82 -1.22 9.71
C TYR A 395 39.92 -0.15 9.72
N HIS A 396 40.50 0.13 10.89
CA HIS A 396 41.55 1.14 11.02
C HIS A 396 42.84 0.76 10.31
N GLU A 397 43.23 -0.52 10.37
CA GLU A 397 44.38 -1.05 9.64
C GLU A 397 44.16 -0.98 8.12
N HIS A 398 42.98 -1.34 7.63
CA HIS A 398 42.67 -1.26 6.19
C HIS A 398 42.79 0.17 5.62
N PHE A 399 42.45 1.19 6.42
CA PHE A 399 42.50 2.59 6.03
C PHE A 399 43.76 3.34 6.51
N ASN A 400 44.73 2.64 7.12
CA ASN A 400 45.97 3.21 7.66
C ASN A 400 45.74 4.39 8.62
N HIS A 401 44.88 4.21 9.63
CA HIS A 401 44.69 5.20 10.69
C HIS A 401 45.72 4.99 11.81
N ASP A 402 46.73 5.85 11.88
CA ASP A 402 47.87 5.71 12.81
C ASP A 402 47.51 6.04 14.28
N ASP A 403 46.47 6.83 14.52
CA ASP A 403 46.03 7.28 15.85
C ASP A 403 44.92 6.40 16.46
N ALA A 404 44.58 5.30 15.79
CA ALA A 404 43.46 4.46 16.18
C ALA A 404 43.78 3.49 17.31
N TYR A 405 42.87 3.40 18.27
CA TYR A 405 43.00 2.45 19.37
C TYR A 405 42.44 1.07 18.97
N LEU A 406 43.33 0.12 18.70
CA LEU A 406 42.96 -1.19 18.13
C LEU A 406 42.52 -2.23 19.18
N LEU A 407 42.80 -1.99 20.46
CA LEU A 407 42.53 -2.93 21.55
C LEU A 407 41.43 -2.40 22.47
N CYS A 408 40.64 -3.33 23.00
CA CYS A 408 39.72 -3.12 24.10
C CYS A 408 40.48 -3.15 25.44
N GLN A 409 39.94 -2.55 26.51
CA GLN A 409 40.52 -2.63 27.85
C GLN A 409 40.71 -4.08 28.33
N CYS A 410 39.91 -5.01 27.82
CA CYS A 410 40.04 -6.43 28.10
C CYS A 410 41.25 -7.11 27.43
N GLY A 411 42.04 -6.36 26.64
CA GLY A 411 43.23 -6.83 25.91
C GLY A 411 42.94 -7.44 24.53
N ALA A 412 41.67 -7.67 24.18
CA ALA A 412 41.31 -8.23 22.87
C ALA A 412 41.26 -7.15 21.78
N ARG A 413 41.47 -7.56 20.53
CA ARG A 413 41.28 -6.70 19.35
C ARG A 413 39.82 -6.26 19.22
N LYS A 414 39.61 -4.98 18.89
CA LYS A 414 38.28 -4.45 18.59
C LYS A 414 37.73 -5.10 17.33
N ALA A 415 36.61 -5.81 17.47
CA ALA A 415 35.95 -6.50 16.38
C ALA A 415 34.42 -6.27 16.44
N PRO A 416 33.70 -6.44 15.32
CA PRO A 416 32.26 -6.15 15.24
C PRO A 416 31.39 -6.82 16.31
N LEU A 417 31.73 -8.06 16.68
CA LEU A 417 31.00 -8.86 17.67
C LEU A 417 31.69 -8.88 19.04
N HIS A 418 32.75 -8.09 19.24
CA HIS A 418 33.54 -8.13 20.47
C HIS A 418 32.72 -7.79 21.71
N PHE A 419 31.74 -6.87 21.61
CA PHE A 419 30.82 -6.54 22.69
C PHE A 419 30.19 -7.80 23.32
N PHE A 420 29.81 -8.78 22.49
CA PHE A 420 29.16 -10.00 22.95
C PHE A 420 30.12 -10.98 23.65
N PHE A 421 31.40 -10.97 23.28
CA PHE A 421 32.39 -11.92 23.77
C PHE A 421 33.30 -11.36 24.88
N CYS A 422 33.35 -10.05 25.06
CA CYS A 422 34.18 -9.37 26.06
C CYS A 422 33.92 -9.89 27.47
N HIS A 423 34.99 -10.31 28.15
CA HIS A 423 34.90 -10.90 29.49
C HIS A 423 34.61 -9.85 30.58
N ILE A 424 34.92 -8.56 30.34
CA ILE A 424 34.57 -7.46 31.25
C ILE A 424 33.07 -7.17 31.15
N ALA A 425 32.54 -7.08 29.92
CA ALA A 425 31.11 -6.87 29.68
C ALA A 425 30.25 -7.97 30.31
N LYS A 426 30.65 -9.23 30.12
CA LYS A 426 29.98 -10.41 30.73
C LYS A 426 29.95 -10.39 32.25
N ARG A 427 30.95 -9.77 32.89
CA ARG A 427 30.97 -9.59 34.35
C ARG A 427 30.02 -8.50 34.83
N ARG A 428 29.78 -7.46 34.01
CA ARG A 428 28.83 -6.37 34.33
C ARG A 428 27.37 -6.81 34.14
N ALA A 429 27.06 -7.43 33.01
CA ALA A 429 25.74 -7.99 32.77
C ALA A 429 25.85 -9.33 32.02
N PRO A 430 25.07 -10.36 32.41
CA PRO A 430 25.05 -11.62 31.69
C PRO A 430 24.58 -11.39 30.26
N ARG A 431 25.17 -12.14 29.32
CA ARG A 431 24.73 -12.13 27.93
C ARG A 431 23.29 -12.65 27.83
N PRO A 432 22.51 -12.21 26.81
CA PRO A 432 21.23 -12.83 26.52
C PRO A 432 21.37 -14.36 26.36
N PRO A 433 20.45 -15.14 26.96
CA PRO A 433 20.56 -16.60 26.99
C PRO A 433 20.39 -17.20 25.59
N GLY A 434 21.05 -18.35 25.35
CA GLY A 434 20.99 -19.09 24.09
C GLY A 434 22.36 -19.34 23.44
N PRO A 435 22.39 -20.09 22.33
CA PRO A 435 23.61 -20.30 21.55
C PRO A 435 24.04 -18.98 20.87
N PRO A 436 25.36 -18.67 20.82
CA PRO A 436 25.83 -17.39 20.28
C PRO A 436 25.35 -17.09 18.85
N SER A 437 25.30 -18.08 17.96
CA SER A 437 24.87 -17.91 16.56
C SER A 437 23.44 -17.38 16.46
N GLU A 438 22.49 -18.01 17.16
CA GLU A 438 21.08 -17.60 17.15
C GLU A 438 20.88 -16.26 17.85
N VAL A 439 21.57 -16.04 18.97
CA VAL A 439 21.45 -14.78 19.72
C VAL A 439 21.98 -13.61 18.91
N ILE A 440 23.13 -13.77 18.23
CA ILE A 440 23.70 -12.72 17.39
C ILE A 440 22.79 -12.44 16.18
N SER A 441 22.31 -13.49 15.51
CA SER A 441 21.34 -13.36 14.41
C SER A 441 20.06 -12.65 14.87
N PHE A 442 19.55 -12.95 16.07
CA PHE A 442 18.40 -12.25 16.61
C PHE A 442 18.70 -10.77 16.94
N LEU A 443 19.77 -10.51 17.69
CA LEU A 443 20.16 -9.17 18.17
C LEU A 443 20.50 -8.21 17.03
N LEU A 444 21.22 -8.69 16.01
CA LEU A 444 21.63 -7.88 14.87
C LEU A 444 20.71 -8.06 13.66
N GLY A 445 19.98 -9.14 13.51
CA GLY A 445 19.11 -9.40 12.34
C GLY A 445 17.69 -8.82 12.45
N THR A 446 17.20 -8.55 13.66
CA THR A 446 15.81 -8.12 13.88
C THR A 446 15.69 -6.78 14.61
N ALA A 447 14.62 -6.02 14.34
CA ALA A 447 14.37 -4.75 15.03
C ALA A 447 14.15 -4.91 16.54
N LYS A 448 13.45 -5.99 16.97
CA LYS A 448 13.25 -6.30 18.39
C LYS A 448 14.57 -6.68 19.08
N GLY A 449 15.43 -7.43 18.38
CA GLY A 449 16.75 -7.78 18.87
C GLY A 449 17.66 -6.57 18.99
N ALA A 450 17.62 -5.65 18.02
CA ALA A 450 18.40 -4.42 18.05
C ALA A 450 18.04 -3.55 19.26
N GLN A 451 16.75 -3.50 19.62
CA GLN A 451 16.29 -2.81 20.83
C GLN A 451 16.76 -3.48 22.12
N LYS A 452 16.76 -4.81 22.18
CA LYS A 452 17.36 -5.56 23.31
C LYS A 452 18.86 -5.35 23.41
N LEU A 453 19.55 -5.30 22.27
CA LEU A 453 20.98 -5.03 22.22
C LEU A 453 21.29 -3.62 22.76
N ALA A 454 20.53 -2.61 22.34
CA ALA A 454 20.65 -1.25 22.87
C ALA A 454 20.53 -1.21 24.40
N THR A 455 19.50 -1.87 24.96
CA THR A 455 19.34 -1.96 26.43
C THR A 455 20.55 -2.62 27.10
N TRP A 456 21.04 -3.73 26.54
CA TRP A 456 22.19 -4.45 27.10
C TRP A 456 23.51 -3.66 27.01
N LEU A 457 23.71 -2.92 25.91
CA LEU A 457 24.87 -2.04 25.74
C LEU A 457 24.83 -0.87 26.74
N ALA A 458 23.65 -0.33 27.02
CA ALA A 458 23.47 0.70 28.04
C ALA A 458 23.74 0.15 29.45
N GLU A 459 23.27 -1.05 29.79
CA GLU A 459 23.55 -1.68 31.10
C GLU A 459 25.04 -1.98 31.31
N THR A 460 25.74 -2.38 30.25
CA THR A 460 27.17 -2.72 30.34
C THR A 460 28.09 -1.51 30.21
N HIS A 461 27.59 -0.36 29.74
CA HIS A 461 28.40 0.79 29.33
C HIS A 461 29.58 0.38 28.43
N PHE A 462 29.33 -0.56 27.51
CA PHE A 462 30.42 -1.23 26.78
C PHE A 462 31.26 -0.27 25.94
N PHE A 463 30.61 0.59 25.13
CA PHE A 463 31.29 1.54 24.26
C PHE A 463 31.72 2.83 24.97
N GLU A 464 31.41 2.97 26.26
CA GLU A 464 31.74 4.15 27.07
C GLU A 464 32.94 3.87 27.99
N ASP A 465 32.91 2.77 28.74
CA ASP A 465 33.93 2.47 29.74
C ASP A 465 34.89 1.35 29.32
N ILE A 466 34.35 0.30 28.70
CA ILE A 466 35.08 -0.96 28.50
C ILE A 466 35.90 -0.92 27.21
N CYS A 467 35.28 -0.45 26.14
CA CYS A 467 35.86 -0.42 24.81
C CYS A 467 35.56 0.92 24.13
N PRO A 468 36.00 2.05 24.72
CA PRO A 468 35.76 3.35 24.13
C PRO A 468 36.57 3.56 22.86
N ARG A 469 36.09 4.50 22.03
CA ARG A 469 36.77 4.91 20.80
C ARG A 469 38.13 5.56 21.06
N GLN A 470 38.21 6.36 22.11
CA GLN A 470 39.42 7.00 22.59
C GLN A 470 39.71 6.52 24.02
N PRO A 471 40.98 6.43 24.43
CA PRO A 471 41.30 6.10 25.81
C PRO A 471 40.66 7.10 26.76
N LEU A 472 40.13 6.61 27.88
CA LEU A 472 39.69 7.47 28.97
C LEU A 472 40.92 8.24 29.46
N LEU A 473 40.86 9.58 29.41
CA LEU A 473 41.90 10.41 29.98
C LEU A 473 42.06 10.01 31.45
N SER A 474 43.26 9.54 31.81
CA SER A 474 43.62 9.28 33.19
C SER A 474 43.54 10.60 33.95
N THR A 475 42.52 10.76 34.81
CA THR A 475 42.48 11.80 35.84
C THR A 475 43.39 11.45 37.00
#